data_AF-L1KXM2-F1
#
_entry.id   AF-L1KXM2-F1
#
_cell.length_a   1.000
_cell.length_b   1.000
_cell.length_c   1.000
_cell.angle_alpha   90.00
_cell.angle_beta   90.00
_cell.angle_gamma   90.00
#
_symmetry.space_group_name_H-M   'P 1'
#
loop_
_entity.id
_entity.type
_entity.pdbx_description
1 polymer ?
#
loop_
_entity_poly.entity_id
_entity_poly.type
_entity_poly.pdbx_seq_one_letter_code
_entity_poly.pdbx_strand_id
1 'polypeptide(L)'
;MADVLLTVGTRKGLFIGRRRAGVWAFDESPYFNAQAVYAVAIDTRADTPRLLVGGDSAHWGPSVFHSDDLGRTWTEPARPAVKFPKDTGASLERLWQLHPSAAEPDVVYAGTEPAALYRSEDRGESFALVRPLWEHPTRDKWAPGGGGEGLHTILTDRRDPRAMTVAVSAAGVFRTQDGGASWSPSNSGVSAVFLPDPDPEFGQCVHKVTRDAATPDRLYLQNHWGVYRSDDAAEHWTDIGEGLPSTFGFAAVTHPHRGDTAYVFPINADVDRVPADHRCRVFRTTDAGRSWEPLSAGLPTEDHYGTVLRDAMCTDEADPAGVYFGNRNGEVYASADDGESWRQLVSHLPDVLCVRAAVIG
;
A
#
# COMPACT_ATOMS: atom_id res chain seq x y z
N MET A 1 2.38 6.84 -25.68
CA MET A 1 2.64 6.43 -24.29
C MET A 1 2.50 7.65 -23.42
N ALA A 2 1.71 7.55 -22.34
CA ALA A 2 1.56 8.63 -21.39
C ALA A 2 2.88 8.91 -20.63
N ASP A 3 3.08 10.16 -20.23
CA ASP A 3 4.16 10.53 -19.32
C ASP A 3 3.81 10.06 -17.91
N VAL A 4 4.76 9.42 -17.23
CA VAL A 4 4.51 8.77 -15.92
C VAL A 4 5.58 9.18 -14.93
N LEU A 5 5.17 9.55 -13.72
CA LEU A 5 6.03 9.66 -12.54
C LEU A 5 6.02 8.33 -11.81
N LEU A 6 7.20 7.82 -11.45
CA LEU A 6 7.38 6.65 -10.60
C LEU A 6 8.21 7.05 -9.38
N THR A 7 7.68 6.84 -8.19
CA THR A 7 8.39 7.05 -6.93
C THR A 7 8.71 5.70 -6.31
N VAL A 8 9.95 5.51 -5.87
CA VAL A 8 10.45 4.27 -5.26
C VAL A 8 11.02 4.61 -3.89
N GLY A 9 10.24 4.37 -2.85
CA GLY A 9 10.67 4.51 -1.46
C GLY A 9 11.50 3.31 -1.05
N THR A 10 12.69 3.54 -0.51
CA THR A 10 13.62 2.50 -0.09
C THR A 10 14.02 2.68 1.36
N ARG A 11 14.73 1.69 1.91
CA ARG A 11 15.29 1.77 3.26
C ARG A 11 16.37 2.85 3.43
N LYS A 12 16.85 3.49 2.37
CA LYS A 12 17.85 4.58 2.45
C LYS A 12 17.53 5.80 1.58
N GLY A 13 16.26 6.01 1.25
CA GLY A 13 15.80 7.24 0.59
C GLY A 13 14.77 6.98 -0.49
N LEU A 14 14.36 8.07 -1.14
CA LEU A 14 13.39 8.09 -2.22
C LEU A 14 14.08 8.27 -3.57
N PHE A 15 13.81 7.38 -4.52
CA PHE A 15 14.22 7.53 -5.90
C PHE A 15 13.01 7.92 -6.77
N ILE A 16 13.22 8.81 -7.73
CA ILE A 16 12.15 9.25 -8.64
C ILE A 16 12.56 8.96 -10.07
N GLY A 17 11.74 8.17 -10.76
CA GLY A 17 11.81 7.89 -12.19
C GLY A 17 10.73 8.64 -12.95
N ARG A 18 11.03 9.06 -14.19
CA ARG A 18 10.07 9.68 -15.10
C ARG A 18 10.11 9.00 -16.45
N ARG A 19 8.95 8.57 -16.94
CA ARG A 19 8.77 8.12 -18.33
C ARG A 19 8.36 9.32 -19.17
N ARG A 20 9.12 9.64 -20.21
CA ARG A 20 8.75 10.63 -21.22
C ARG A 20 8.99 10.09 -22.60
N ALA A 21 8.00 10.23 -23.49
CA ALA A 21 8.06 9.67 -24.84
C ALA A 21 8.51 8.19 -24.87
N GLY A 22 8.10 7.40 -23.85
CA GLY A 22 8.43 5.98 -23.70
C GLY A 22 9.77 5.65 -23.02
N VAL A 23 10.62 6.64 -22.77
CA VAL A 23 11.95 6.46 -22.17
C VAL A 23 11.90 6.78 -20.67
N TRP A 24 12.49 5.91 -19.84
CA TRP A 24 12.67 6.17 -18.40
C TRP A 24 13.99 6.86 -18.12
N ALA A 25 13.96 7.83 -17.22
CA ALA A 25 15.14 8.39 -16.57
C ALA A 25 14.88 8.52 -15.07
N PHE A 26 15.87 8.17 -14.26
CA PHE A 26 15.85 8.37 -12.80
C PHE A 26 16.70 9.57 -12.44
N ASP A 27 16.33 10.26 -11.36
CA ASP A 27 17.14 11.33 -10.78
C ASP A 27 18.49 10.77 -10.27
N GLU A 28 19.53 11.61 -10.30
CA GLU A 28 20.93 11.18 -10.07
C GLU A 28 21.20 10.69 -8.64
N SER A 29 20.37 11.04 -7.66
CA SER A 29 20.58 10.72 -6.25
C SER A 29 19.25 10.52 -5.52
N PRO A 30 19.23 9.71 -4.44
CA PRO A 30 18.04 9.60 -3.62
C PRO A 30 17.77 10.92 -2.89
N TYR A 31 16.50 11.30 -2.83
CA TYR A 31 16.02 12.27 -1.86
C TYR A 31 15.93 11.61 -0.48
N PHE A 32 16.03 12.40 0.58
CA PHE A 32 15.99 11.90 1.97
C PHE A 32 17.03 10.80 2.23
N ASN A 33 18.27 11.01 1.75
CA ASN A 33 19.34 10.03 1.87
C ASN A 33 19.49 9.51 3.31
N ALA A 34 19.64 8.19 3.44
CA ALA A 34 19.72 7.46 4.71
C ALA A 34 18.46 7.52 5.61
N GLN A 35 17.33 8.02 5.09
CA GLN A 35 16.02 7.88 5.74
C GLN A 35 15.24 6.77 5.06
N ALA A 36 14.56 5.93 5.83
CA ALA A 36 13.69 4.91 5.25
C ALA A 36 12.37 5.54 4.79
N VAL A 37 11.97 5.28 3.55
CA VAL A 37 10.75 5.85 2.96
C VAL A 37 9.72 4.74 2.79
N TYR A 38 8.78 4.68 3.73
CA TYR A 38 7.74 3.64 3.77
C TYR A 38 6.45 4.06 3.06
N ALA A 39 6.17 5.37 3.03
CA ALA A 39 4.94 5.89 2.46
C ALA A 39 5.23 7.00 1.46
N VAL A 40 4.66 6.87 0.26
CA VAL A 40 4.57 7.95 -0.71
C VAL A 40 3.12 8.03 -1.18
N ALA A 41 2.64 9.25 -1.38
CA ALA A 41 1.40 9.52 -2.11
C ALA A 41 1.67 10.51 -3.24
N ILE A 42 1.02 10.28 -4.38
CA ILE A 42 0.97 11.21 -5.50
C ILE A 42 -0.47 11.70 -5.58
N ASP A 43 -0.70 12.94 -5.18
CA ASP A 43 -2.01 13.56 -5.21
C ASP A 43 -2.15 14.44 -6.46
N THR A 44 -2.90 13.95 -7.44
CA THR A 44 -3.18 14.65 -8.71
C THR A 44 -4.56 15.31 -8.74
N ARG A 45 -5.27 15.38 -7.60
CA ARG A 45 -6.67 15.87 -7.55
C ARG A 45 -6.79 17.39 -7.75
N ALA A 46 -5.72 18.14 -7.50
CA ALA A 46 -5.66 19.59 -7.69
C ALA A 46 -4.85 19.95 -8.94
N ASP A 47 -5.04 21.17 -9.45
CA ASP A 47 -4.30 21.69 -10.62
C ASP A 47 -2.79 21.61 -10.47
N THR A 48 -2.29 21.72 -9.23
CA THR A 48 -0.90 21.47 -8.87
C THR A 48 -0.80 20.12 -8.16
N PRO A 49 -0.22 19.09 -8.81
CA PRO A 49 0.01 17.81 -8.16
C PRO A 49 0.93 17.96 -6.96
N ARG A 50 0.62 17.23 -5.89
CA ARG A 50 1.41 17.20 -4.65
C ARG A 50 1.95 15.80 -4.41
N LEU A 51 3.25 15.71 -4.16
CA LEU A 51 3.87 14.51 -3.59
C LEU A 51 3.91 14.64 -2.07
N LEU A 52 3.57 13.57 -1.37
CA LEU A 52 3.75 13.46 0.08
C LEU A 52 4.64 12.25 0.37
N VAL A 53 5.59 12.42 1.29
CA VAL A 53 6.60 11.40 1.60
C VAL A 53 6.73 11.25 3.11
N GLY A 54 6.46 10.06 3.62
CA GLY A 54 6.75 9.66 4.99
C GLY A 54 8.18 9.15 5.09
N GLY A 55 9.08 9.95 5.68
CA GLY A 55 10.47 9.60 5.92
C GLY A 55 10.72 9.24 7.39
N ASP A 56 11.44 8.14 7.64
CA ASP A 56 11.86 7.67 8.96
C ASP A 56 13.38 7.89 9.13
N SER A 57 13.73 8.97 9.84
CA SER A 57 15.12 9.32 10.15
C SER A 57 15.56 8.67 11.46
N ALA A 58 16.65 7.91 11.43
CA ALA A 58 17.25 7.35 12.64
C ALA A 58 17.75 8.41 13.64
N HIS A 59 17.94 9.66 13.21
CA HIS A 59 18.42 10.76 14.05
C HIS A 59 17.30 11.67 14.55
N TRP A 60 16.30 11.93 13.71
CA TRP A 60 15.28 12.96 13.94
C TRP A 60 13.87 12.39 14.11
N GLY A 61 13.70 11.08 13.91
CA GLY A 61 12.42 10.41 13.91
C GLY A 61 11.63 10.56 12.60
N PRO A 62 10.39 10.05 12.58
CA PRO A 62 9.51 10.12 11.42
C PRO A 62 8.93 11.51 11.16
N SER A 63 8.79 11.87 9.89
CA SER A 63 8.16 13.12 9.43
C SER A 63 7.45 12.93 8.08
N VAL A 64 6.67 13.93 7.68
CA VAL A 64 6.00 13.99 6.36
C VAL A 64 6.51 15.20 5.61
N PHE A 65 7.12 14.98 4.45
CA PHE A 65 7.61 16.01 3.54
C PHE A 65 6.65 16.13 2.35
N HIS A 66 6.59 17.31 1.73
CA HIS A 66 5.80 17.48 0.52
C HIS A 66 6.55 18.22 -0.59
N SER A 67 6.10 18.01 -1.82
CA SER A 67 6.59 18.68 -3.02
C SER A 67 5.43 19.02 -3.94
N ASP A 68 5.36 20.27 -4.39
CA ASP A 68 4.34 20.77 -5.31
C ASP A 68 4.89 20.98 -6.74
N ASP A 69 6.09 20.45 -7.01
CA ASP A 69 6.78 20.56 -8.30
C ASP A 69 7.27 19.19 -8.82
N LEU A 70 6.56 18.13 -8.43
CA LEU A 70 6.82 16.75 -8.81
C LEU A 70 8.21 16.26 -8.36
N GLY A 71 8.63 16.66 -7.17
CA GLY A 71 9.83 16.18 -6.47
C GLY A 71 11.11 16.93 -6.82
N ARG A 72 11.05 18.10 -7.46
CA ARG A 72 12.24 18.92 -7.75
C ARG A 72 12.70 19.67 -6.51
N THR A 73 11.76 20.16 -5.72
CA THR A 73 11.99 20.77 -4.40
C THR A 73 11.09 20.15 -3.35
N TRP A 74 11.55 20.20 -2.10
CA TRP A 74 10.87 19.59 -0.97
C TRP A 74 10.71 20.60 0.16
N THR A 75 9.53 20.60 0.75
CA THR A 75 9.23 21.34 1.97
C THR A 75 9.24 20.39 3.16
N GLU A 76 10.00 20.77 4.18
CA GLU A 76 9.98 20.13 5.49
C GLU A 76 8.93 20.83 6.37
N PRO A 77 8.10 20.10 7.13
CA PRO A 77 7.07 20.72 7.93
C PRO A 77 7.70 21.50 9.08
N ALA A 78 7.22 22.72 9.34
CA ALA A 78 7.76 23.59 10.39
C ALA A 78 7.60 23.02 11.81
N ARG A 79 6.75 22.01 11.98
CA ARG A 79 6.50 21.24 13.20
C ARG A 79 6.26 19.78 12.80
N PRO A 80 6.42 18.80 13.72
CA PRO A 80 6.10 17.41 13.40
C PRO A 80 4.66 17.29 12.86
N ALA A 81 4.53 16.89 11.58
CA ALA A 81 3.24 16.86 10.88
C ALA A 81 2.26 15.87 11.54
N VAL A 82 2.77 14.72 11.97
CA VAL A 82 2.04 13.69 12.69
C VAL A 82 2.60 13.59 14.11
N LYS A 83 1.74 13.69 15.11
CA LYS A 83 2.14 13.58 16.52
C LYS A 83 1.03 12.97 17.37
N PHE A 84 1.41 11.99 18.17
CA PHE A 84 0.54 11.43 19.19
C PHE A 84 0.23 12.47 20.29
N PRO A 85 -1.05 12.68 20.65
CA PRO A 85 -1.43 13.46 21.82
C PRO A 85 -0.76 12.91 23.09
N LYS A 86 -0.34 13.80 24.01
CA LYS A 86 0.44 13.40 25.20
C LYS A 86 -0.27 12.38 26.09
N ASP A 87 -1.60 12.45 26.16
CA ASP A 87 -2.46 11.55 26.93
C ASP A 87 -2.43 10.09 26.43
N THR A 88 -2.02 9.87 25.17
CA THR A 88 -1.91 8.51 24.63
C THR A 88 -0.71 7.74 25.16
N GLY A 89 0.32 8.43 25.66
CA GLY A 89 1.60 7.83 26.04
C GLY A 89 2.40 7.22 24.88
N ALA A 90 1.91 7.31 23.65
CA ALA A 90 2.52 6.74 22.46
C ALA A 90 3.49 7.72 21.78
N SER A 91 4.41 7.18 21.00
CA SER A 91 5.31 7.95 20.13
C SER A 91 5.27 7.36 18.73
N LEU A 92 5.40 8.24 17.74
CA LEU A 92 5.36 7.84 16.34
C LEU A 92 6.66 7.11 16.00
N GLU A 93 6.55 5.87 15.55
CA GLU A 93 7.67 5.08 15.05
C GLU A 93 7.79 5.21 13.54
N ARG A 94 6.66 5.17 12.83
CA ARG A 94 6.67 5.12 11.36
C ARG A 94 5.37 5.58 10.73
N LEU A 95 5.47 6.13 9.52
CA LEU A 95 4.37 6.32 8.58
C LEU A 95 4.28 5.09 7.68
N TRP A 96 3.19 4.35 7.78
CA TRP A 96 2.93 3.17 6.96
C TRP A 96 2.18 3.51 5.68
N GLN A 97 1.32 4.54 5.68
CA GLN A 97 0.61 4.95 4.49
C GLN A 97 0.26 6.44 4.53
N LEU A 98 0.25 7.06 3.35
CA LEU A 98 -0.34 8.36 3.09
C LEU A 98 -1.39 8.17 1.99
N HIS A 99 -2.61 8.63 2.21
CA HIS A 99 -3.75 8.36 1.34
C HIS A 99 -4.58 9.63 1.10
N PRO A 100 -4.40 10.30 -0.05
CA PRO A 100 -5.28 11.37 -0.50
C PRO A 100 -6.73 10.89 -0.58
N SER A 101 -7.68 11.61 0.05
CA SER A 101 -9.09 11.22 0.08
C SER A 101 -9.68 11.14 -1.33
N ALA A 102 -10.48 10.12 -1.61
CA ALA A 102 -11.06 9.98 -2.92
C ALA A 102 -12.22 10.97 -3.17
N ALA A 103 -12.82 11.52 -2.10
CA ALA A 103 -14.01 12.39 -2.16
C ALA A 103 -13.76 13.84 -1.70
N GLU A 104 -12.68 14.10 -0.94
CA GLU A 104 -12.43 15.41 -0.33
C GLU A 104 -11.04 15.95 -0.74
N PRO A 105 -10.94 16.98 -1.60
CA PRO A 105 -9.70 17.35 -2.31
C PRO A 105 -8.54 17.79 -1.40
N ASP A 106 -8.82 18.37 -0.23
CA ASP A 106 -7.78 18.82 0.70
C ASP A 106 -7.47 17.80 1.81
N VAL A 107 -8.25 16.72 1.86
CA VAL A 107 -8.10 15.71 2.90
C VAL A 107 -7.07 14.67 2.50
N VAL A 108 -6.18 14.37 3.45
CA VAL A 108 -5.21 13.29 3.36
C VAL A 108 -5.27 12.49 4.66
N TYR A 109 -5.29 11.18 4.56
CA TYR A 109 -5.17 10.30 5.72
C TYR A 109 -3.75 9.76 5.85
N ALA A 110 -3.32 9.52 7.08
CA ALA A 110 -2.06 8.87 7.38
C ALA A 110 -2.28 7.67 8.31
N GLY A 111 -1.66 6.55 7.96
CA GLY A 111 -1.60 5.34 8.77
C GLY A 111 -0.22 5.19 9.39
N THR A 112 -0.16 4.85 10.68
CA THR A 112 1.09 4.89 11.46
C THR A 112 1.42 3.60 12.19
N GLU A 113 2.61 3.58 12.80
CA GLU A 113 3.04 2.67 13.86
C GLU A 113 3.40 3.49 15.12
N PRO A 114 2.86 3.14 16.30
CA PRO A 114 1.80 2.15 16.54
C PRO A 114 0.53 2.43 15.71
N ALA A 115 -0.28 1.39 15.49
CA ALA A 115 -1.42 1.45 14.58
C ALA A 115 -2.38 2.57 14.96
N ALA A 116 -2.45 3.61 14.15
CA ALA A 116 -3.38 4.72 14.32
C ALA A 116 -3.70 5.35 12.97
N LEU A 117 -4.89 5.93 12.89
CA LEU A 117 -5.33 6.70 11.74
C LEU A 117 -5.28 8.19 12.09
N TYR A 118 -4.72 8.97 11.19
CA TYR A 118 -4.72 10.42 11.27
C TYR A 118 -5.40 11.00 10.04
N ARG A 119 -5.98 12.20 10.19
CA ARG A 119 -6.61 12.98 9.13
C ARG A 119 -5.99 14.38 9.08
N SER A 120 -5.60 14.80 7.89
CA SER A 120 -5.23 16.17 7.53
C SER A 120 -6.38 16.79 6.74
N GLU A 121 -6.62 18.09 6.93
CA GLU A 121 -7.55 18.91 6.15
C GLU A 121 -6.82 20.00 5.34
N ASP A 122 -5.49 19.97 5.35
CA ASP A 122 -4.61 20.98 4.80
C ASP A 122 -3.60 20.35 3.82
N ARG A 123 -4.04 19.33 3.05
CA ARG A 123 -3.23 18.66 2.02
C ARG A 123 -1.94 18.04 2.56
N GLY A 124 -1.99 17.53 3.80
CA GLY A 124 -0.90 16.81 4.45
C GLY A 124 0.12 17.68 5.20
N GLU A 125 -0.17 18.95 5.47
CA GLU A 125 0.73 19.82 6.27
C GLU A 125 0.66 19.47 7.76
N SER A 126 -0.54 19.18 8.27
CA SER A 126 -0.76 18.78 9.65
C SER A 126 -1.83 17.71 9.79
N PHE A 127 -1.64 16.82 10.77
CA PHE A 127 -2.48 15.63 10.95
C PHE A 127 -3.05 15.55 12.37
N ALA A 128 -4.36 15.37 12.46
CA ALA A 128 -5.08 15.13 13.70
C ALA A 128 -5.39 13.64 13.88
N LEU A 129 -5.21 13.13 15.10
CA LEU A 129 -5.52 11.73 15.44
C LEU A 129 -7.04 11.48 15.32
N VAL A 130 -7.42 10.43 14.60
CA VAL A 130 -8.80 9.92 14.60
C VAL A 130 -9.02 9.11 15.87
N ARG A 131 -9.41 9.82 16.94
CA ARG A 131 -9.56 9.26 18.30
C ARG A 131 -10.47 8.03 18.39
N PRO A 132 -11.64 7.96 17.72
CA PRO A 132 -12.51 6.80 17.88
C PRO A 132 -11.89 5.46 17.48
N LEU A 133 -10.96 5.45 16.51
CA LEU A 133 -10.21 4.24 16.18
C LEU A 133 -9.08 3.97 17.20
N TRP A 134 -8.40 5.02 17.66
CA TRP A 134 -7.38 4.92 18.72
C TRP A 134 -7.96 4.43 20.05
N GLU A 135 -9.20 4.78 20.36
CA GLU A 135 -9.89 4.44 21.61
C GLU A 135 -10.80 3.21 21.44
N HIS A 136 -10.67 2.49 20.32
CA HIS A 136 -11.51 1.35 20.00
C HIS A 136 -11.44 0.27 21.12
N PRO A 137 -12.57 -0.32 21.56
CA PRO A 137 -12.61 -1.25 22.70
C PRO A 137 -11.78 -2.53 22.58
N THR A 138 -11.27 -2.85 21.39
CA THR A 138 -10.43 -4.04 21.16
C THR A 138 -8.94 -3.72 21.11
N ARG A 139 -8.54 -2.45 21.17
CA ARG A 139 -7.15 -2.01 20.96
C ARG A 139 -6.17 -2.63 21.95
N ASP A 140 -6.57 -2.77 23.21
CA ASP A 140 -5.74 -3.36 24.27
C ASP A 140 -5.38 -4.83 24.00
N LYS A 141 -6.06 -5.47 23.05
CA LYS A 141 -5.85 -6.85 22.61
C LYS A 141 -5.15 -6.95 21.25
N TRP A 142 -4.86 -5.83 20.59
CA TRP A 142 -4.11 -5.85 19.34
C TRP A 142 -2.67 -6.24 19.62
N ALA A 143 -2.12 -7.13 18.78
CA ALA A 143 -0.79 -7.68 18.97
C ALA A 143 0.03 -7.45 17.70
N PRO A 144 1.24 -6.87 17.80
CA PRO A 144 2.09 -6.67 16.63
C PRO A 144 2.45 -8.00 15.96
N GLY A 145 2.43 -8.03 14.63
CA GLY A 145 3.09 -9.09 13.88
C GLY A 145 4.61 -8.84 13.79
N GLY A 146 5.35 -9.76 13.16
CA GLY A 146 6.81 -9.62 13.01
C GLY A 146 7.29 -8.41 12.19
N GLY A 147 6.39 -7.62 11.61
CA GLY A 147 6.68 -6.38 10.89
C GLY A 147 6.33 -5.09 11.64
N GLY A 148 5.87 -5.18 12.89
CA GLY A 148 5.31 -4.04 13.63
C GLY A 148 3.78 -4.01 13.63
N GLU A 149 3.20 -3.16 14.48
CA GLU A 149 1.76 -2.91 14.54
C GLU A 149 1.39 -1.70 13.66
N GLY A 150 1.28 -1.93 12.34
CA GLY A 150 1.12 -0.85 11.36
C GLY A 150 -0.29 -0.76 10.78
N LEU A 151 -0.85 0.45 10.72
CA LEU A 151 -2.02 0.76 9.88
C LEU A 151 -1.52 1.14 8.47
N HIS A 152 -1.66 0.23 7.51
CA HIS A 152 -1.00 0.31 6.19
C HIS A 152 -1.97 0.34 5.00
N THR A 153 -3.26 0.14 5.24
CA THR A 153 -4.29 0.27 4.22
C THR A 153 -5.39 1.21 4.70
N ILE A 154 -5.72 2.18 3.85
CA ILE A 154 -6.74 3.20 4.00
C ILE A 154 -7.44 3.28 2.65
N LEU A 155 -8.75 3.04 2.62
CA LEU A 155 -9.58 3.08 1.43
C LEU A 155 -10.80 3.97 1.70
N THR A 156 -10.72 5.23 1.29
CA THR A 156 -11.85 6.19 1.31
C THR A 156 -12.80 5.93 0.15
N ASP A 157 -14.12 5.94 0.36
CA ASP A 157 -15.09 5.81 -0.73
C ASP A 157 -15.31 7.15 -1.47
N ARG A 158 -15.36 7.12 -2.80
CA ARG A 158 -15.69 8.29 -3.64
C ARG A 158 -17.18 8.64 -3.58
N ARG A 159 -18.04 7.65 -3.30
CA ARG A 159 -19.50 7.76 -3.30
C ARG A 159 -20.02 8.35 -1.99
N ASP A 160 -19.34 8.09 -0.87
CA ASP A 160 -19.65 8.63 0.45
C ASP A 160 -18.36 8.93 1.22
N PRO A 161 -17.99 10.22 1.46
CA PRO A 161 -16.79 10.58 2.21
C PRO A 161 -16.83 10.09 3.67
N ARG A 162 -17.99 9.67 4.18
CA ARG A 162 -18.13 9.11 5.53
C ARG A 162 -17.77 7.62 5.59
N ALA A 163 -17.68 6.95 4.44
CA ALA A 163 -17.38 5.53 4.36
C ALA A 163 -15.88 5.30 4.11
N MET A 164 -15.27 4.49 4.97
CA MET A 164 -13.86 4.14 4.86
C MET A 164 -13.58 2.74 5.42
N THR A 165 -12.66 2.05 4.76
CA THR A 165 -12.09 0.77 5.21
C THR A 165 -10.61 0.98 5.53
N VAL A 166 -10.15 0.48 6.67
CA VAL A 166 -8.73 0.46 7.05
C VAL A 166 -8.28 -0.95 7.40
N ALA A 167 -6.98 -1.23 7.25
CA ALA A 167 -6.41 -2.50 7.69
C ALA A 167 -5.14 -2.32 8.52
N VAL A 168 -5.01 -3.17 9.53
CA VAL A 168 -3.92 -3.18 10.52
C VAL A 168 -3.28 -4.55 10.58
N SER A 169 -1.94 -4.60 10.49
CA SER A 169 -1.15 -5.80 10.80
C SER A 169 -0.62 -5.69 12.25
N ALA A 170 -1.07 -6.45 13.25
CA ALA A 170 -2.22 -7.35 13.24
C ALA A 170 -3.31 -6.83 14.18
N ALA A 171 -4.51 -6.70 13.61
CA ALA A 171 -5.77 -6.42 14.28
C ALA A 171 -6.94 -6.66 13.30
N GLY A 172 -6.67 -6.60 12.00
CA GLY A 172 -7.60 -6.93 10.95
C GLY A 172 -8.09 -5.71 10.18
N VAL A 173 -9.20 -5.88 9.48
CA VAL A 173 -9.93 -4.84 8.77
C VAL A 173 -10.93 -4.18 9.72
N PHE A 174 -11.01 -2.85 9.66
CA PHE A 174 -12.02 -2.05 10.33
C PHE A 174 -12.74 -1.15 9.32
N ARG A 175 -14.02 -0.89 9.56
CA ARG A 175 -14.85 -0.02 8.72
C ARG A 175 -15.51 1.07 9.52
N THR A 176 -15.75 2.20 8.87
CA THR A 176 -16.64 3.26 9.34
C THR A 176 -17.60 3.65 8.22
N GLN A 177 -18.80 4.08 8.60
CA GLN A 177 -19.84 4.62 7.71
C GLN A 177 -20.29 6.03 8.15
N ASP A 178 -19.67 6.58 9.21
CA ASP A 178 -20.06 7.81 9.88
C ASP A 178 -18.91 8.83 9.97
N GLY A 179 -17.95 8.77 9.04
CA GLY A 179 -16.82 9.70 8.96
C GLY A 179 -15.74 9.44 10.00
N GLY A 180 -15.67 8.21 10.53
CA GLY A 180 -14.72 7.80 11.54
C GLY A 180 -15.14 8.13 12.97
N ALA A 181 -16.43 8.45 13.21
CA ALA A 181 -16.98 8.65 14.55
C ALA A 181 -17.15 7.32 15.30
N SER A 182 -17.40 6.24 14.58
CA SER A 182 -17.35 4.86 15.09
C SER A 182 -16.70 3.91 14.08
N TRP A 183 -16.20 2.78 14.59
CA TRP A 183 -15.49 1.77 13.81
C TRP A 183 -15.97 0.38 14.21
N SER A 184 -16.06 -0.52 13.24
CA SER A 184 -16.43 -1.92 13.47
C SER A 184 -15.40 -2.86 12.84
N PRO A 185 -15.00 -3.95 13.52
CA PRO A 185 -14.23 -5.02 12.90
C PRO A 185 -14.97 -5.60 11.69
N SER A 186 -14.25 -6.05 10.66
CA SER A 186 -14.82 -6.48 9.40
C SER A 186 -14.04 -7.63 8.79
N ASN A 187 -13.90 -8.70 9.57
CA ASN A 187 -13.03 -9.84 9.27
C ASN A 187 -13.79 -11.15 9.03
N SER A 188 -15.12 -11.10 8.90
CA SER A 188 -15.95 -12.29 8.65
C SER A 188 -15.45 -13.05 7.41
N GLY A 189 -15.07 -14.31 7.58
CA GLY A 189 -14.52 -15.16 6.51
C GLY A 189 -13.01 -15.02 6.28
N VAL A 190 -12.30 -14.14 7.02
CA VAL A 190 -10.83 -14.04 6.98
C VAL A 190 -10.22 -14.82 8.13
N SER A 191 -9.43 -15.84 7.79
CA SER A 191 -8.82 -16.70 8.80
C SER A 191 -7.60 -16.07 9.46
N ALA A 192 -7.40 -16.38 10.74
CA ALA A 192 -6.22 -16.09 11.54
C ALA A 192 -5.69 -17.38 12.19
N VAL A 193 -5.23 -18.33 11.36
CA VAL A 193 -4.77 -19.67 11.78
C VAL A 193 -3.67 -19.71 12.87
N PHE A 194 -3.01 -18.59 13.12
CA PHE A 194 -2.00 -18.44 14.18
C PHE A 194 -2.60 -18.08 15.55
N LEU A 195 -3.92 -17.86 15.64
CA LEU A 195 -4.66 -17.63 16.86
C LEU A 195 -5.40 -18.91 17.32
N PRO A 196 -5.78 -19.01 18.61
CA PRO A 196 -6.51 -20.17 19.11
C PRO A 196 -7.88 -20.38 18.45
N ASP A 197 -8.58 -19.29 18.16
CA ASP A 197 -9.77 -19.26 17.30
C ASP A 197 -9.29 -18.86 15.90
N PRO A 198 -9.46 -19.71 14.86
CA PRO A 198 -9.02 -19.40 13.51
C PRO A 198 -9.92 -18.39 12.80
N ASP A 199 -11.13 -18.11 13.31
CA ASP A 199 -12.07 -17.18 12.69
C ASP A 199 -12.52 -16.07 13.67
N PRO A 200 -11.58 -15.34 14.31
CA PRO A 200 -11.93 -14.36 15.33
C PRO A 200 -12.51 -13.08 14.70
N GLU A 201 -13.27 -12.32 15.49
CA GLU A 201 -13.82 -11.02 15.05
C GLU A 201 -12.72 -10.02 14.66
N PHE A 202 -11.55 -10.09 15.31
CA PHE A 202 -10.38 -9.26 15.07
C PHE A 202 -9.10 -10.03 15.41
N GLY A 203 -7.95 -9.52 14.98
CA GLY A 203 -6.62 -10.12 15.20
C GLY A 203 -5.95 -10.66 13.94
N GLN A 204 -6.64 -10.61 12.79
CA GLN A 204 -6.08 -10.98 11.49
C GLN A 204 -4.85 -10.11 11.16
N CYS A 205 -3.86 -10.74 10.53
CA CYS A 205 -2.65 -10.07 10.08
C CYS A 205 -2.79 -9.72 8.59
N VAL A 206 -3.70 -8.79 8.29
CA VAL A 206 -3.99 -8.34 6.92
C VAL A 206 -2.76 -7.65 6.35
N HIS A 207 -2.34 -7.98 5.13
CA HIS A 207 -1.16 -7.38 4.50
C HIS A 207 -1.49 -6.28 3.50
N LYS A 208 -2.58 -6.39 2.74
CA LYS A 208 -3.04 -5.30 1.85
C LYS A 208 -4.51 -5.49 1.49
N VAL A 209 -5.25 -4.38 1.39
CA VAL A 209 -6.58 -4.36 0.77
C VAL A 209 -6.57 -3.39 -0.41
N THR A 210 -7.22 -3.76 -1.50
CA THR A 210 -7.39 -2.91 -2.70
C THR A 210 -8.82 -2.98 -3.21
N ARG A 211 -9.29 -1.93 -3.91
CA ARG A 211 -10.67 -1.79 -4.40
C ARG A 211 -10.76 -2.00 -5.90
N ASP A 212 -11.78 -2.73 -6.33
CA ASP A 212 -12.08 -2.93 -7.74
C ASP A 212 -12.44 -1.63 -8.46
N ALA A 213 -12.05 -1.52 -9.73
CA ALA A 213 -12.28 -0.32 -10.53
C ALA A 213 -13.74 -0.11 -10.96
N ALA A 214 -14.47 -1.20 -11.24
CA ALA A 214 -15.83 -1.13 -11.77
C ALA A 214 -16.90 -1.30 -10.69
N THR A 215 -16.59 -2.07 -9.65
CA THR A 215 -17.51 -2.41 -8.56
C THR A 215 -16.93 -1.93 -7.23
N PRO A 216 -17.22 -0.70 -6.75
CA PRO A 216 -16.53 -0.14 -5.58
C PRO A 216 -16.72 -0.91 -4.26
N ASP A 217 -17.78 -1.72 -4.17
CA ASP A 217 -18.03 -2.62 -3.04
C ASP A 217 -17.19 -3.91 -3.10
N ARG A 218 -16.57 -4.20 -4.26
CA ARG A 218 -15.66 -5.32 -4.43
C ARG A 218 -14.25 -4.94 -3.97
N LEU A 219 -13.75 -5.68 -3.00
CA LEU A 219 -12.42 -5.51 -2.43
C LEU A 219 -11.64 -6.81 -2.51
N TYR A 220 -10.32 -6.70 -2.68
CA TYR A 220 -9.39 -7.83 -2.64
C TYR A 220 -8.42 -7.65 -1.48
N LEU A 221 -8.12 -8.73 -0.77
CA LEU A 221 -7.34 -8.72 0.46
C LEU A 221 -6.26 -9.82 0.40
N GLN A 222 -4.99 -9.41 0.46
CA GLN A 222 -3.88 -10.33 0.77
C GLN A 222 -3.72 -10.38 2.29
N ASN A 223 -3.91 -11.56 2.87
CA ASN A 223 -3.76 -11.80 4.31
C ASN A 223 -2.39 -12.42 4.61
N HIS A 224 -2.06 -12.60 5.89
CA HIS A 224 -0.93 -13.44 6.30
C HIS A 224 -1.08 -14.86 5.77
N TRP A 225 -2.29 -15.41 5.78
CA TRP A 225 -2.60 -16.68 5.14
C TRP A 225 -3.92 -16.54 4.40
N GLY A 226 -3.90 -16.66 3.07
CA GLY A 226 -5.10 -16.53 2.24
C GLY A 226 -5.12 -15.26 1.39
N VAL A 227 -5.83 -15.36 0.26
CA VAL A 227 -6.17 -14.24 -0.62
C VAL A 227 -7.68 -14.22 -0.70
N TYR A 228 -8.30 -13.10 -0.37
CA TYR A 228 -9.74 -13.01 -0.18
C TYR A 228 -10.36 -11.94 -1.08
N ARG A 229 -11.66 -12.10 -1.35
CA ARG A 229 -12.51 -11.09 -1.98
C ARG A 229 -13.72 -10.81 -1.11
N SER A 230 -14.12 -9.56 -1.02
CA SER A 230 -15.46 -9.16 -0.58
C SER A 230 -16.21 -8.56 -1.75
N ASP A 231 -17.53 -8.77 -1.82
CA ASP A 231 -18.45 -8.17 -2.81
C ASP A 231 -19.45 -7.19 -2.16
N ASP A 232 -19.31 -6.97 -0.85
CA ASP A 232 -20.26 -6.28 0.02
C ASP A 232 -19.55 -5.25 0.92
N ALA A 233 -18.55 -4.56 0.37
CA ALA A 233 -17.79 -3.51 1.04
C ALA A 233 -17.13 -3.97 2.35
N ALA A 234 -16.47 -5.13 2.31
CA ALA A 234 -15.79 -5.82 3.41
C ALA A 234 -16.71 -6.40 4.50
N GLU A 235 -18.02 -6.54 4.31
CA GLU A 235 -18.90 -7.22 5.29
C GLU A 235 -18.55 -8.69 5.46
N HIS A 236 -18.30 -9.37 4.34
CA HIS A 236 -17.88 -10.75 4.31
C HIS A 236 -16.78 -10.97 3.26
N TRP A 237 -15.85 -11.85 3.59
CA TRP A 237 -14.71 -12.21 2.76
C TRP A 237 -14.79 -13.68 2.36
N THR A 238 -14.60 -13.94 1.08
CA THR A 238 -14.51 -15.29 0.49
C THR A 238 -13.08 -15.55 0.07
N ASP A 239 -12.53 -16.71 0.45
CA ASP A 239 -11.22 -17.15 -0.02
C ASP A 239 -11.26 -17.38 -1.54
N ILE A 240 -10.30 -16.75 -2.23
CA ILE A 240 -10.10 -16.81 -3.68
C ILE A 240 -8.65 -17.20 -4.01
N GLY A 241 -7.93 -17.81 -3.06
CA GLY A 241 -6.53 -18.21 -3.23
C GLY A 241 -6.34 -19.50 -4.06
N GLU A 242 -7.42 -20.18 -4.43
CA GLU A 242 -7.35 -21.41 -5.23
C GLU A 242 -6.65 -21.17 -6.58
N GLY A 243 -5.66 -22.01 -6.91
CA GLY A 243 -4.87 -21.90 -8.14
C GLY A 243 -3.58 -21.07 -8.00
N LEU A 244 -3.39 -20.34 -6.90
CA LEU A 244 -2.10 -19.71 -6.60
C LEU A 244 -1.08 -20.76 -6.13
N PRO A 245 0.23 -20.58 -6.44
CA PRO A 245 1.28 -21.48 -5.96
C PRO A 245 1.51 -21.36 -4.44
N SER A 246 1.10 -20.24 -3.86
CA SER A 246 1.06 -19.98 -2.42
C SER A 246 -0.02 -18.94 -2.14
N THR A 247 -0.66 -19.04 -0.98
CA THR A 247 -1.61 -18.03 -0.49
C THR A 247 -0.98 -17.03 0.48
N PHE A 248 0.34 -17.13 0.70
CA PHE A 248 1.14 -16.14 1.42
C PHE A 248 1.71 -15.11 0.42
N GLY A 249 1.62 -13.83 0.78
CA GLY A 249 2.09 -12.71 -0.04
C GLY A 249 1.96 -11.42 0.75
N PHE A 250 2.47 -10.31 0.24
CA PHE A 250 2.25 -9.00 0.87
C PHE A 250 1.46 -8.04 -0.01
N ALA A 251 1.80 -7.98 -1.29
CA ALA A 251 1.23 -7.04 -2.25
C ALA A 251 -0.07 -7.56 -2.85
N ALA A 252 -1.05 -6.66 -2.96
CA ALA A 252 -2.23 -6.81 -3.79
C ALA A 252 -2.59 -5.45 -4.40
N VAL A 253 -2.84 -5.39 -5.70
CA VAL A 253 -3.27 -4.18 -6.41
C VAL A 253 -4.33 -4.51 -7.44
N THR A 254 -5.20 -3.56 -7.76
CA THR A 254 -6.23 -3.71 -8.80
C THR A 254 -5.86 -2.94 -10.06
N HIS A 255 -6.41 -3.40 -11.18
CA HIS A 255 -6.34 -2.63 -12.42
C HIS A 255 -7.08 -1.30 -12.25
N PRO A 256 -6.58 -0.17 -12.79
CA PRO A 256 -7.21 1.15 -12.65
C PRO A 256 -8.58 1.27 -13.32
N HIS A 257 -8.74 0.65 -14.49
CA HIS A 257 -9.93 0.80 -15.35
C HIS A 257 -10.80 -0.45 -15.52
N ARG A 258 -10.26 -1.65 -15.31
CA ARG A 258 -10.96 -2.91 -15.56
C ARG A 258 -11.38 -3.54 -14.25
N GLY A 259 -12.67 -3.74 -14.10
CA GLY A 259 -13.21 -4.55 -13.01
C GLY A 259 -12.71 -5.98 -13.07
N ASP A 260 -12.87 -6.68 -11.96
CA ASP A 260 -12.63 -8.10 -11.77
C ASP A 260 -11.14 -8.47 -11.89
N THR A 261 -10.28 -7.45 -12.00
CA THR A 261 -8.87 -7.58 -12.35
C THR A 261 -7.99 -7.14 -11.18
N ALA A 262 -7.24 -8.09 -10.63
CA ALA A 262 -6.32 -7.88 -9.53
C ALA A 262 -5.01 -8.63 -9.73
N TYR A 263 -3.96 -8.13 -9.11
CA TYR A 263 -2.60 -8.64 -9.19
C TYR A 263 -2.07 -8.91 -7.78
N VAL A 264 -1.36 -10.03 -7.61
CA VAL A 264 -0.68 -10.41 -6.37
C VAL A 264 0.74 -10.89 -6.68
N PHE A 265 1.59 -10.90 -5.65
CA PHE A 265 2.94 -11.47 -5.74
C PHE A 265 3.12 -12.55 -4.65
N PRO A 266 2.86 -13.83 -4.97
CA PRO A 266 2.96 -14.93 -4.01
C PRO A 266 4.41 -15.20 -3.57
N ILE A 267 4.60 -15.46 -2.29
CA ILE A 267 5.86 -15.93 -1.68
C ILE A 267 5.60 -17.19 -0.85
N ASN A 268 6.63 -17.96 -0.51
CA ASN A 268 6.45 -19.30 0.08
C ASN A 268 5.69 -19.29 1.42
N ALA A 269 6.18 -18.55 2.42
CA ALA A 269 5.58 -18.52 3.75
C ALA A 269 6.06 -17.32 4.59
N ASP A 270 5.55 -17.22 5.83
CA ASP A 270 5.97 -16.25 6.83
C ASP A 270 7.43 -16.43 7.27
N VAL A 271 7.86 -17.68 7.40
CA VAL A 271 9.23 -18.10 7.77
C VAL A 271 10.17 -18.22 6.57
N ASP A 272 9.62 -18.29 5.35
CA ASP A 272 10.37 -18.38 4.09
C ASP A 272 9.87 -17.32 3.10
N ARG A 273 10.37 -16.09 3.24
CA ARG A 273 9.85 -14.91 2.54
C ARG A 273 10.45 -14.72 1.14
N VAL A 274 10.60 -15.79 0.38
CA VAL A 274 11.09 -15.77 -1.00
C VAL A 274 9.96 -16.04 -1.99
N PRO A 275 10.02 -15.53 -3.24
CA PRO A 275 9.00 -15.77 -4.26
C PRO A 275 8.62 -17.24 -4.40
N ALA A 276 7.33 -17.52 -4.64
CA ALA A 276 6.84 -18.88 -4.79
C ALA A 276 7.59 -19.64 -5.89
N ASP A 277 8.07 -20.85 -5.56
CA ASP A 277 8.95 -21.68 -6.40
C ASP A 277 10.30 -21.01 -6.76
N HIS A 278 10.74 -19.98 -6.04
CA HIS A 278 11.88 -19.13 -6.37
C HIS A 278 11.77 -18.47 -7.76
N ARG A 279 10.55 -18.10 -8.17
CA ARG A 279 10.32 -17.48 -9.48
C ARG A 279 9.74 -16.08 -9.33
N CYS A 280 10.34 -15.11 -10.02
CA CYS A 280 9.82 -13.75 -10.09
C CYS A 280 8.59 -13.72 -11.01
N ARG A 281 7.39 -13.79 -10.44
CA ARG A 281 6.12 -13.83 -11.17
C ARG A 281 5.05 -13.02 -10.45
N VAL A 282 4.38 -12.16 -11.19
CA VAL A 282 3.11 -11.56 -10.73
C VAL A 282 2.00 -12.52 -11.11
N PHE A 283 1.00 -12.71 -10.26
CA PHE A 283 -0.20 -13.46 -10.61
C PHE A 283 -1.35 -12.50 -10.83
N ARG A 284 -2.10 -12.69 -11.91
CA ARG A 284 -3.28 -11.90 -12.26
C ARG A 284 -4.52 -12.77 -12.22
N THR A 285 -5.61 -12.18 -11.73
CA THR A 285 -6.97 -12.63 -12.05
C THR A 285 -7.64 -11.58 -12.93
N THR A 286 -8.52 -12.00 -13.82
CA THR A 286 -9.42 -11.14 -14.62
C THR A 286 -10.88 -11.55 -14.46
N ASP A 287 -11.18 -12.40 -13.47
CA ASP A 287 -12.48 -13.02 -13.26
C ASP A 287 -12.90 -13.01 -11.77
N ALA A 288 -12.38 -12.01 -11.05
CA ALA A 288 -12.58 -11.77 -9.63
C ALA A 288 -12.08 -12.88 -8.71
N GLY A 289 -10.95 -13.48 -9.06
CA GLY A 289 -10.26 -14.50 -8.26
C GLY A 289 -10.82 -15.91 -8.43
N ARG A 290 -11.61 -16.17 -9.48
CA ARG A 290 -12.04 -17.54 -9.81
C ARG A 290 -10.89 -18.34 -10.44
N SER A 291 -9.99 -17.67 -11.13
CA SER A 291 -8.73 -18.23 -11.64
C SER A 291 -7.60 -17.21 -11.59
N TRP A 292 -6.37 -17.74 -11.57
CA TRP A 292 -5.14 -16.96 -11.54
C TRP A 292 -4.17 -17.45 -12.60
N GLU A 293 -3.49 -16.51 -13.27
CA GLU A 293 -2.47 -16.80 -14.26
C GLU A 293 -1.13 -16.14 -13.90
N PRO A 294 0.01 -16.81 -14.17
CA PRO A 294 1.33 -16.24 -13.94
C PRO A 294 1.74 -15.30 -15.09
N LEU A 295 2.15 -14.09 -14.73
CA LEU A 295 2.74 -13.08 -15.61
C LEU A 295 4.25 -13.01 -15.36
N SER A 296 5.03 -13.42 -16.37
CA SER A 296 6.48 -13.61 -16.22
C SER A 296 7.32 -13.24 -17.44
N ALA A 297 6.69 -12.84 -18.55
CA ALA A 297 7.44 -12.49 -19.76
C ALA A 297 8.32 -11.27 -19.48
N GLY A 298 9.64 -11.42 -19.66
CA GLY A 298 10.63 -10.37 -19.39
C GLY A 298 11.11 -10.28 -17.93
N LEU A 299 10.59 -11.13 -17.03
CA LEU A 299 11.12 -11.30 -15.67
C LEU A 299 12.24 -12.38 -15.64
N PRO A 300 13.10 -12.39 -14.60
CA PRO A 300 14.12 -13.43 -14.43
C PRO A 300 13.54 -14.85 -14.45
N THR A 301 14.23 -15.76 -15.13
CA THR A 301 13.78 -17.16 -15.30
C THR A 301 14.46 -18.13 -14.34
N GLU A 302 15.62 -17.74 -13.84
CA GLU A 302 16.41 -18.41 -12.83
C GLU A 302 15.83 -18.21 -11.42
N ASP A 303 16.48 -18.80 -10.43
CA ASP A 303 16.07 -18.67 -9.03
C ASP A 303 16.16 -17.20 -8.61
N HIS A 304 15.05 -16.67 -8.10
CA HIS A 304 14.88 -15.30 -7.66
C HIS A 304 14.39 -15.27 -6.21
N TYR A 305 14.98 -14.38 -5.42
CA TYR A 305 14.77 -14.31 -3.95
C TYR A 305 14.21 -12.97 -3.48
N GLY A 306 13.90 -12.06 -4.40
CA GLY A 306 13.47 -10.71 -4.05
C GLY A 306 11.99 -10.67 -3.67
N THR A 307 11.71 -10.49 -2.38
CA THR A 307 10.34 -10.29 -1.85
C THR A 307 9.76 -8.95 -2.32
N VAL A 308 8.49 -8.93 -2.72
CA VAL A 308 7.71 -7.69 -2.92
C VAL A 308 6.88 -7.42 -1.67
N LEU A 309 7.05 -6.23 -1.07
CA LEU A 309 6.34 -5.81 0.14
C LEU A 309 4.97 -5.19 -0.15
N ARG A 310 4.17 -5.00 0.90
CA ARG A 310 2.74 -4.60 0.87
C ARG A 310 2.45 -3.43 -0.06
N ASP A 311 3.30 -2.41 0.01
CA ASP A 311 3.17 -1.17 -0.76
C ASP A 311 4.18 -1.05 -1.90
N ALA A 312 4.98 -2.09 -2.15
CA ALA A 312 6.01 -2.12 -3.18
C ALA A 312 5.47 -2.60 -4.55
N MET A 313 4.16 -2.54 -4.76
CA MET A 313 3.51 -2.76 -6.04
C MET A 313 2.42 -1.70 -6.25
N CYS A 314 2.23 -1.23 -7.47
CA CYS A 314 1.17 -0.28 -7.84
C CYS A 314 0.82 -0.37 -9.34
N THR A 315 -0.30 0.24 -9.70
CA THR A 315 -0.71 0.51 -11.08
C THR A 315 -0.70 2.02 -11.35
N ASP A 316 -0.55 2.43 -12.60
CA ASP A 316 -0.84 3.80 -13.05
C ASP A 316 -2.16 3.86 -13.82
N GLU A 317 -2.64 5.05 -14.14
CA GLU A 317 -3.91 5.29 -14.85
C GLU A 317 -3.79 5.30 -16.38
N ALA A 318 -2.67 4.87 -16.97
CA ALA A 318 -2.53 4.81 -18.43
C ALA A 318 -3.46 3.74 -19.04
N ASP A 319 -3.63 3.78 -20.36
CA ASP A 319 -4.33 2.76 -21.14
C ASP A 319 -3.48 2.37 -22.38
N PRO A 320 -2.89 1.16 -22.44
CA PRO A 320 -2.87 0.13 -21.38
C PRO A 320 -2.24 0.61 -20.06
N ALA A 321 -2.66 0.02 -18.95
CA ALA A 321 -2.20 0.38 -17.61
C ALA A 321 -0.76 -0.08 -17.37
N GLY A 322 0.02 0.78 -16.72
CA GLY A 322 1.30 0.38 -16.18
C GLY A 322 1.13 -0.43 -14.91
N VAL A 323 1.91 -1.51 -14.76
CA VAL A 323 2.01 -2.28 -13.52
C VAL A 323 3.47 -2.24 -13.07
N TYR A 324 3.70 -1.89 -11.81
CA TYR A 324 5.04 -1.65 -11.27
C TYR A 324 5.23 -2.42 -9.99
N PHE A 325 6.41 -3.01 -9.79
CA PHE A 325 6.80 -3.51 -8.48
C PHE A 325 8.29 -3.30 -8.22
N GLY A 326 8.62 -3.16 -6.95
CA GLY A 326 9.99 -3.20 -6.47
C GLY A 326 10.15 -4.26 -5.39
N ASN A 327 11.35 -4.81 -5.29
CA ASN A 327 11.63 -5.91 -4.38
C ASN A 327 12.77 -5.58 -3.40
N ARG A 328 12.94 -6.46 -2.41
CA ARG A 328 13.96 -6.31 -1.38
C ARG A 328 15.40 -6.57 -1.86
N ASN A 329 15.60 -7.01 -3.10
CA ASN A 329 16.93 -7.07 -3.74
C ASN A 329 17.33 -5.73 -4.37
N GLY A 330 16.47 -4.70 -4.29
CA GLY A 330 16.76 -3.39 -4.85
C GLY A 330 16.50 -3.29 -6.34
N GLU A 331 15.63 -4.15 -6.88
CA GLU A 331 15.22 -4.15 -8.29
C GLU A 331 13.81 -3.56 -8.41
N VAL A 332 13.57 -2.83 -9.50
CA VAL A 332 12.26 -2.27 -9.85
C VAL A 332 11.92 -2.67 -11.27
N TYR A 333 10.75 -3.26 -11.45
CA TYR A 333 10.22 -3.73 -12.73
C TYR A 333 8.97 -2.96 -13.11
N ALA A 334 8.76 -2.82 -14.41
CA ALA A 334 7.58 -2.18 -14.97
C ALA A 334 7.07 -2.94 -16.19
N SER A 335 5.75 -3.11 -16.23
CA SER A 335 4.97 -3.37 -17.44
C SER A 335 4.28 -2.07 -17.87
N ALA A 336 4.07 -1.92 -19.19
CA ALA A 336 3.29 -0.84 -19.78
C ALA A 336 2.14 -1.37 -20.64
N ASP A 337 1.72 -2.60 -20.36
CA ASP A 337 0.79 -3.43 -21.12
C ASP A 337 0.02 -4.36 -20.17
N ASP A 338 -0.51 -3.83 -19.07
CA ASP A 338 -1.37 -4.55 -18.12
C ASP A 338 -0.74 -5.80 -17.44
N GLY A 339 0.59 -5.86 -17.41
CA GLY A 339 1.38 -6.95 -16.87
C GLY A 339 1.78 -8.02 -17.90
N GLU A 340 1.43 -7.87 -19.19
CA GLU A 340 1.73 -8.86 -20.22
C GLU A 340 3.24 -9.03 -20.45
N SER A 341 4.02 -7.94 -20.40
CA SER A 341 5.48 -7.99 -20.49
C SER A 341 6.17 -7.02 -19.54
N TRP A 342 7.32 -7.43 -19.03
CA TRP A 342 8.06 -6.70 -18.00
C TRP A 342 9.44 -6.28 -18.48
N ARG A 343 9.92 -5.17 -17.93
CA ARG A 343 11.32 -4.75 -18.01
C ARG A 343 11.83 -4.32 -16.64
N GLN A 344 13.08 -4.64 -16.33
CA GLN A 344 13.78 -4.04 -15.20
C GLN A 344 14.12 -2.58 -15.54
N LEU A 345 13.66 -1.65 -14.70
CA LEU A 345 13.93 -0.23 -14.86
C LEU A 345 15.23 0.19 -14.18
N VAL A 346 15.49 -0.37 -13.00
CA VAL A 346 16.67 -0.07 -12.18
C VAL A 346 16.96 -1.25 -11.25
N SER A 347 18.22 -1.43 -10.90
CA SER A 347 18.71 -2.42 -9.92
C SER A 347 19.74 -1.79 -9.00
N HIS A 348 20.18 -2.56 -8.00
CA HIS A 348 21.17 -2.13 -6.99
C HIS A 348 20.70 -0.96 -6.12
N LEU A 349 19.39 -0.79 -5.96
CA LEU A 349 18.84 0.08 -4.95
C LEU A 349 18.95 -0.58 -3.56
N PRO A 350 18.80 0.19 -2.47
CA PRO A 350 18.45 -0.38 -1.17
C PRO A 350 17.10 -1.10 -1.23
N ASP A 351 16.78 -1.91 -0.20
CA ASP A 351 15.49 -2.60 -0.05
C ASP A 351 14.32 -1.68 -0.41
N VAL A 352 13.54 -2.04 -1.43
CA VAL A 352 12.35 -1.27 -1.82
C VAL A 352 11.22 -1.53 -0.83
N LEU A 353 10.66 -0.46 -0.28
CA LEU A 353 9.61 -0.48 0.74
C LEU A 353 8.25 -0.10 0.15
N CYS A 354 8.21 0.87 -0.76
CA CYS A 354 7.00 1.25 -1.46
C CYS A 354 7.26 1.76 -2.88
N VAL A 355 6.25 1.62 -3.74
CA VAL A 355 6.24 2.12 -5.11
C VAL A 355 4.91 2.83 -5.37
N ARG A 356 4.94 4.00 -6.01
CA ARG A 356 3.76 4.69 -6.54
C ARG A 356 4.03 5.19 -7.93
N ALA A 357 3.01 5.14 -8.78
CA ALA A 357 3.05 5.66 -10.12
C ALA A 357 1.84 6.54 -10.38
N ALA A 358 1.99 7.55 -11.23
CA ALA A 358 0.89 8.37 -11.71
C ALA A 358 1.19 8.88 -13.11
N VAL A 359 0.16 8.96 -13.94
CA VAL A 359 0.23 9.70 -15.20
C VAL A 359 0.36 11.19 -14.86
N ILE A 360 1.37 11.84 -15.45
CA ILE A 360 1.66 13.27 -15.26
C ILE A 360 1.62 13.94 -16.64
N GLY A 361 0.76 14.95 -16.84
CA GLY A 361 0.61 15.61 -18.14
C GLY A 361 -0.81 16.03 -18.42
#